data_AF-A0A433ERD9-F1
#
_entry.id   AF-A0A433ERD9-F1
#
_cell.length_a   1.000
_cell.length_b   1.000
_cell.length_c   1.000
_cell.angle_alpha   90.00
_cell.angle_beta   90.00
_cell.angle_gamma   90.00
#
_symmetry.space_group_name_H-M   'P 1'
#
loop_
_entity.id
_entity.type
_entity.pdbx_description
1 polymer ?
#
loop_
_entity_poly.entity_id
_entity_poly.type
_entity_poly.pdbx_seq_one_letter_code
_entity_poly.pdbx_strand_id
1 'polypeptide(L)'
;MAMDYGDGIYTQARNRGQTNFDLAKATTVRTRHNLKEIIHKVYDVNVNDKTLNRFLGVTPMIGVNDTVEGVFTLEDAKELYNWSHEENLAFISMWSVNDDKGFIGQQPSAKTITSHGLNYLREWDFMRAFNGDWQEWVKRPASDPFRNKITRILS
;
A
#
# COMPACT_ATOMS: atom_id res chain seq x y z
N MET A 1 -8.86 2.06 7.44
CA MET A 1 -8.77 2.09 5.96
C MET A 1 -8.06 3.36 5.55
N ALA A 2 -7.10 3.25 4.64
CA ALA A 2 -6.24 4.33 4.19
C ALA A 2 -6.25 4.38 2.65
N MET A 3 -7.43 4.61 2.09
CA MET A 3 -7.77 4.46 0.67
C MET A 3 -8.98 5.33 0.31
N ASP A 4 -9.29 5.43 -0.99
CA ASP A 4 -10.44 6.13 -1.56
C ASP A 4 -10.66 7.55 -1.02
N TYR A 5 -9.58 8.33 -0.94
CA TYR A 5 -9.65 9.72 -0.47
C TYR A 5 -10.42 10.64 -1.43
N GLY A 6 -10.72 10.19 -2.65
CA GLY A 6 -11.39 10.94 -3.71
C GLY A 6 -10.42 11.72 -4.60
N ASP A 7 -10.78 11.87 -5.88
CA ASP A 7 -9.91 12.43 -6.93
C ASP A 7 -9.37 13.83 -6.63
N GLY A 8 -10.15 14.67 -5.94
CA GLY A 8 -9.72 15.99 -5.51
C GLY A 8 -8.54 15.94 -4.53
N ILE A 9 -8.57 15.01 -3.57
CA ILE A 9 -7.47 14.84 -2.60
C ILE A 9 -6.26 14.22 -3.28
N TYR A 10 -6.45 13.20 -4.12
CA TYR A 10 -5.35 12.57 -4.87
C TYR A 10 -4.64 13.57 -5.79
N THR A 11 -5.40 14.36 -6.54
CA THR A 11 -4.82 15.38 -7.44
C THR A 11 -4.05 16.43 -6.66
N GLN A 12 -4.59 16.92 -5.55
CA GLN A 12 -3.87 17.86 -4.69
C GLN A 12 -2.59 17.25 -4.11
N ALA A 13 -2.62 15.98 -3.70
CA ALA A 13 -1.46 15.27 -3.17
C ALA A 13 -0.36 15.16 -4.24
N ARG A 14 -0.70 14.71 -5.45
CA ARG A 14 0.23 14.62 -6.58
C ARG A 14 0.82 15.97 -6.95
N ASN A 15 0.02 17.05 -6.95
CA ASN A 15 0.51 18.41 -7.21
C ASN A 15 1.53 18.88 -6.16
N ARG A 16 1.50 18.31 -4.95
CA ARG A 16 2.51 18.53 -3.90
C ARG A 16 3.66 17.52 -3.93
N GLY A 17 3.70 16.62 -4.91
CA GLY A 17 4.69 15.54 -4.99
C GLY A 17 4.49 14.43 -3.96
N GLN A 18 3.29 14.32 -3.38
CA GLN A 18 2.97 13.30 -2.38
C GLN A 18 2.45 12.02 -3.03
N THR A 19 2.76 10.89 -2.41
CA THR A 19 2.35 9.56 -2.85
C THR A 19 1.08 9.08 -2.12
N ASN A 20 0.57 7.89 -2.47
CA ASN A 20 -0.55 7.30 -1.74
C ASN A 20 -0.10 6.82 -0.35
N PHE A 21 1.16 6.40 -0.20
CA PHE A 21 1.79 6.14 1.09
C PHE A 21 1.81 7.38 1.98
N ASP A 22 2.17 8.56 1.46
CA ASP A 22 2.16 9.81 2.24
C ASP A 22 0.77 10.11 2.81
N LEU A 23 -0.29 9.88 2.03
CA LEU A 23 -1.67 10.05 2.48
C LEU A 23 -2.04 9.03 3.57
N ALA A 24 -1.64 7.77 3.40
CA ALA A 24 -1.86 6.71 4.39
C ALA A 24 -1.13 7.00 5.71
N LYS A 25 0.13 7.43 5.63
CA LYS A 25 0.94 7.86 6.77
C LYS A 25 0.31 9.05 7.48
N ALA A 26 -0.05 10.10 6.75
CA ALA A 26 -0.66 11.30 7.32
C ALA A 26 -1.98 10.98 8.05
N THR A 27 -2.84 10.16 7.43
CA THR A 27 -4.10 9.71 8.04
C THR A 27 -3.87 8.91 9.33
N THR A 28 -2.87 8.04 9.33
CA THR A 28 -2.51 7.23 10.51
C THR A 28 -1.98 8.11 11.64
N VAL A 29 -1.08 9.06 11.35
CA VAL A 29 -0.55 10.02 12.33
C VAL A 29 -1.67 10.90 12.89
N ARG A 30 -2.60 11.37 12.04
CA ARG A 30 -3.76 12.17 12.48
C ARG A 30 -4.69 11.36 13.39
N THR A 31 -4.92 10.10 13.06
CA THR A 31 -5.72 9.18 13.87
C THR A 31 -5.08 8.97 15.24
N ARG A 32 -3.77 8.72 15.28
CA ARG A 32 -3.00 8.61 16.53
C ARG A 32 -3.12 9.85 17.40
N HIS A 33 -2.96 11.03 16.81
CA HIS A 33 -3.10 12.30 17.51
C HIS A 33 -4.49 12.43 18.12
N ASN A 34 -5.55 12.20 17.34
CA ASN A 34 -6.92 12.28 17.84
C ASN A 34 -7.19 11.30 18.98
N LEU A 35 -6.69 10.07 18.88
CA LEU A 35 -6.81 9.07 19.96
C LEU A 35 -6.10 9.50 21.23
N LYS A 36 -4.88 10.04 21.11
CA LYS A 36 -4.12 10.57 22.24
C LYS A 36 -4.88 11.67 22.97
N GLU A 37 -5.43 12.63 22.24
CA GLU A 37 -6.24 13.72 22.79
C GLU A 37 -7.49 13.21 23.51
N ILE A 38 -8.20 12.25 22.92
CA ILE A 38 -9.39 11.65 23.54
C ILE A 38 -9.03 10.88 24.81
N ILE A 39 -7.97 10.07 24.78
CA ILE A 39 -7.54 9.29 25.95
C ILE A 39 -7.17 10.21 27.11
N HIS A 40 -6.39 11.27 26.83
CA HIS A 40 -6.05 12.27 27.84
C HIS A 40 -7.30 12.94 28.40
N LYS A 41 -8.22 13.39 27.53
CA LYS A 41 -9.44 14.09 27.95
C LYS A 41 -10.39 13.23 28.79
N VAL A 42 -10.53 11.95 28.47
CA VAL A 42 -11.52 11.06 29.09
C VAL A 42 -10.96 10.35 30.33
N TYR A 43 -9.69 9.95 30.29
CA TYR A 43 -9.10 9.11 31.33
C TYR A 43 -8.01 9.81 32.16
N ASP A 44 -7.64 11.05 31.82
CA ASP A 44 -6.53 11.80 32.44
C ASP A 44 -5.19 11.04 32.37
N VAL A 45 -4.99 10.27 31.29
CA VAL A 45 -3.77 9.50 31.04
C VAL A 45 -3.02 10.07 29.86
N ASN A 46 -1.73 10.34 30.08
CA ASN A 46 -0.80 10.70 29.01
C ASN A 46 -0.19 9.44 28.39
N VAL A 47 -0.47 9.21 27.11
CA VAL A 47 0.07 8.09 26.33
C VAL A 47 1.11 8.58 25.34
N ASN A 48 2.21 7.84 25.18
CA ASN A 48 3.21 8.14 24.18
C ASN A 48 2.82 7.56 22.80
N ASP A 49 3.29 8.23 21.74
CA ASP A 49 2.95 7.89 20.36
C ASP A 49 3.35 6.45 19.98
N LYS A 50 4.54 5.98 20.38
CA LYS A 50 5.01 4.62 20.10
C LYS A 50 4.15 3.54 20.76
N THR A 51 3.57 3.83 21.92
CA THR A 51 2.66 2.91 22.60
C THR A 51 1.33 2.86 21.87
N LEU A 52 0.80 4.00 21.42
CA LEU A 52 -0.42 4.02 20.62
C LEU A 52 -0.28 3.32 19.28
N ASN A 53 0.87 3.46 18.61
CA ASN A 53 1.16 2.80 17.34
C ASN A 53 0.93 1.28 17.40
N ARG A 54 1.22 0.64 18.54
CA ARG A 54 1.02 -0.80 18.76
C ARG A 54 -0.44 -1.26 18.69
N PHE A 55 -1.38 -0.33 18.63
CA PHE A 55 -2.81 -0.58 18.48
C PHE A 55 -3.36 -0.12 17.12
N LEU A 56 -2.52 0.47 16.27
CA LEU A 56 -2.92 1.00 14.97
C LEU A 56 -2.48 0.07 13.85
N GLY A 57 -3.39 -0.17 12.92
CA GLY A 57 -3.10 -0.84 11.67
C GLY A 57 -3.51 0.01 10.47
N VAL A 58 -2.86 -0.23 9.33
CA VAL A 58 -3.10 0.50 8.08
C VAL A 58 -3.51 -0.48 6.99
N THR A 59 -4.57 -0.11 6.26
CA THR A 59 -5.14 -0.94 5.18
C THR A 59 -5.41 -0.06 3.97
N PRO A 60 -4.45 0.10 3.05
CA PRO A 60 -4.69 0.67 1.72
C PRO A 60 -5.43 -0.32 0.81
N MET A 61 -5.90 0.18 -0.33
CA MET A 61 -6.29 -0.61 -1.48
C MET A 61 -5.15 -0.62 -2.48
N ILE A 62 -4.80 -1.81 -2.97
CA ILE A 62 -3.64 -1.99 -3.86
C ILE A 62 -4.00 -1.66 -5.30
N GLY A 63 -3.01 -1.12 -6.02
CA GLY A 63 -3.18 -0.68 -7.40
C GLY A 63 -4.15 0.48 -7.53
N VAL A 64 -4.96 0.46 -8.58
CA VAL A 64 -5.96 1.50 -8.84
C VAL A 64 -7.09 1.35 -7.82
N ASN A 65 -7.44 2.45 -7.16
CA ASN A 65 -8.54 2.56 -6.21
C ASN A 65 -9.89 2.73 -6.93
N ASP A 66 -10.97 3.00 -6.18
CA ASP A 66 -12.29 3.22 -6.79
C ASP A 66 -12.36 4.50 -7.64
N THR A 67 -11.37 5.40 -7.49
CA THR A 67 -11.21 6.60 -8.30
C THR A 67 -9.90 6.56 -9.09
N VAL A 68 -9.92 7.08 -10.32
CA VAL A 68 -8.82 6.89 -11.28
C VAL A 68 -7.53 7.59 -10.87
N GLU A 69 -7.62 8.62 -10.02
CA GLU A 69 -6.43 9.33 -9.52
C GLU A 69 -5.80 8.65 -8.30
N GLY A 70 -6.51 7.73 -7.66
CA GLY A 70 -6.00 6.92 -6.57
C GLY A 70 -5.25 5.71 -7.10
N VAL A 71 -3.93 5.73 -7.06
CA VAL A 71 -3.11 4.58 -7.45
C VAL A 71 -2.08 4.31 -6.35
N PHE A 72 -2.28 3.23 -5.61
CA PHE A 72 -1.33 2.71 -4.62
C PHE A 72 -0.36 1.74 -5.32
N THR A 73 0.88 2.18 -5.49
CA THR A 73 1.92 1.46 -6.23
C THR A 73 2.65 0.43 -5.36
N LEU A 74 3.46 -0.44 -5.98
CA LEU A 74 4.34 -1.34 -5.22
C LEU A 74 5.40 -0.56 -4.41
N GLU A 75 5.75 0.64 -4.82
CA GLU A 75 6.69 1.53 -4.15
C GLU A 75 6.04 2.07 -2.86
N ASP A 76 4.79 2.51 -2.93
CA ASP A 76 3.99 2.86 -1.74
C ASP A 76 3.91 1.67 -0.77
N ALA A 77 3.78 0.44 -1.29
CA ALA A 77 3.74 -0.77 -0.49
C ALA A 77 5.03 -1.02 0.30
N LYS A 78 6.19 -0.84 -0.36
CA LYS A 78 7.52 -0.96 0.26
C LYS A 78 7.72 0.08 1.36
N GLU A 79 7.34 1.32 1.08
CA GLU A 79 7.43 2.42 2.04
C GLU A 79 6.53 2.18 3.25
N LEU A 80 5.29 1.73 3.02
CA LEU A 80 4.37 1.36 4.10
C LEU A 80 4.92 0.23 4.96
N TYR A 81 5.50 -0.82 4.36
CA TYR A 81 6.17 -1.89 5.12
C TYR A 81 7.26 -1.32 6.02
N ASN A 82 8.22 -0.58 5.46
CA ASN A 82 9.36 -0.06 6.22
C ASN A 82 8.92 0.86 7.35
N TRP A 83 8.06 1.84 7.02
CA TRP A 83 7.54 2.79 7.99
C TRP A 83 6.72 2.12 9.10
N SER A 84 5.92 1.10 8.78
CA SER A 84 5.15 0.37 9.78
C SER A 84 6.03 -0.34 10.82
N HIS A 85 7.19 -0.86 10.39
CA HIS A 85 8.17 -1.49 11.27
C HIS A 85 8.91 -0.45 12.11
N GLU A 86 9.33 0.67 11.51
CA GLU A 86 9.98 1.78 12.20
C GLU A 86 9.09 2.39 13.31
N GLU A 87 7.80 2.58 13.02
CA GLU A 87 6.82 3.10 13.95
C GLU A 87 6.25 2.04 14.91
N ASN A 88 6.55 0.76 14.65
CA ASN A 88 6.06 -0.38 15.41
C ASN A 88 4.52 -0.41 15.48
N LEU A 89 3.90 -0.31 14.30
CA LEU A 89 2.46 -0.47 14.11
C LEU A 89 2.02 -1.90 14.45
N ALA A 90 0.73 -2.07 14.78
CA ALA A 90 0.16 -3.37 15.10
C ALA A 90 0.18 -4.34 13.90
N PHE A 91 -0.23 -3.84 12.73
CA PHE A 91 -0.26 -4.61 11.49
C PHE A 91 -0.40 -3.68 10.27
N ILE A 92 -0.05 -4.22 9.11
CA ILE A 92 -0.48 -3.71 7.81
C ILE A 92 -1.32 -4.79 7.11
N SER A 93 -2.30 -4.38 6.31
CA SER A 93 -3.14 -5.28 5.52
C SER A 93 -3.50 -4.58 4.21
N MET A 94 -4.15 -5.26 3.27
CA MET A 94 -4.52 -4.68 1.98
C MET A 94 -5.96 -5.03 1.60
N TRP A 95 -6.55 -4.15 0.81
CA TRP A 95 -7.69 -4.47 -0.03
C TRP A 95 -7.21 -4.66 -1.48
N SER A 96 -7.07 -5.89 -1.97
CA SER A 96 -7.31 -7.18 -1.30
C SER A 96 -6.34 -8.26 -1.79
N VAL A 97 -6.41 -9.44 -1.19
CA VAL A 97 -5.65 -10.62 -1.66
C VAL A 97 -6.16 -11.12 -3.01
N ASN A 98 -7.47 -11.01 -3.28
CA ASN A 98 -8.06 -11.58 -4.49
C ASN A 98 -7.67 -10.81 -5.77
N ASP A 99 -7.35 -9.53 -5.64
CA ASP A 99 -6.93 -8.66 -6.73
C ASP A 99 -5.41 -8.43 -6.79
N ASP A 100 -4.59 -9.20 -6.04
CA ASP A 100 -3.13 -9.12 -6.09
C ASP A 100 -2.53 -9.76 -7.37
N LYS A 101 -2.98 -9.28 -8.53
CA LYS A 101 -2.46 -9.55 -9.89
C LYS A 101 -2.79 -8.42 -10.85
N GLY A 102 -1.87 -8.14 -11.76
CA GLY A 102 -2.10 -7.23 -12.89
C GLY A 102 -2.62 -7.93 -14.15
N PHE A 103 -2.64 -9.26 -14.19
CA PHE A 103 -2.93 -10.03 -15.39
C PHE A 103 -3.96 -11.14 -15.12
N ILE A 104 -4.84 -11.37 -16.09
CA ILE A 104 -5.75 -12.52 -16.11
C ILE A 104 -5.27 -13.44 -17.23
N GLY A 105 -4.65 -14.57 -16.84
CA GLY A 105 -3.87 -15.37 -17.78
C GLY A 105 -2.62 -14.59 -18.23
N GLN A 106 -2.45 -14.41 -19.53
CA GLN A 106 -1.35 -13.63 -20.11
C GLN A 106 -1.78 -12.24 -20.61
N GLN A 107 -3.02 -11.83 -20.33
CA GLN A 107 -3.55 -10.56 -20.79
C GLN A 107 -3.51 -9.52 -19.66
N PRO A 108 -3.05 -8.28 -19.92
CA PRO A 108 -3.12 -7.21 -18.96
C PRO A 108 -4.58 -6.94 -18.57
N SER A 109 -4.82 -6.64 -17.31
CA SER A 109 -6.16 -6.44 -16.79
C SER A 109 -6.24 -5.10 -16.08
N ALA A 110 -7.26 -4.31 -16.42
CA ALA A 110 -7.60 -3.11 -15.64
C ALA A 110 -8.07 -3.49 -14.22
N LYS A 111 -8.37 -2.48 -13.40
CA LYS A 111 -8.93 -2.71 -12.07
C LYS A 111 -10.24 -3.50 -12.16
N THR A 112 -10.32 -4.61 -11.45
CA THR A 112 -11.52 -5.43 -11.26
C THR A 112 -11.53 -6.01 -9.85
N ILE A 113 -12.56 -6.78 -9.49
CA ILE A 113 -12.57 -7.52 -8.22
C ILE A 113 -11.43 -8.56 -8.12
N THR A 114 -10.81 -8.94 -9.25
CA THR A 114 -9.71 -9.92 -9.31
C THR A 114 -8.42 -9.34 -9.89
N SER A 115 -8.28 -8.03 -10.07
CA SER A 115 -7.03 -7.44 -10.60
C SER A 115 -6.84 -6.03 -10.07
N HIS A 116 -5.65 -5.70 -9.58
CA HIS A 116 -5.32 -4.38 -9.05
C HIS A 116 -5.04 -3.34 -10.16
N GLY A 117 -4.96 -3.75 -11.43
CA GLY A 117 -4.83 -2.82 -12.56
C GLY A 117 -3.42 -2.33 -12.88
N LEU A 118 -2.37 -2.89 -12.26
CA LEU A 118 -0.97 -2.49 -12.51
C LEU A 118 -0.23 -3.54 -13.33
N ASN A 119 -0.18 -3.36 -14.64
CA ASN A 119 0.32 -4.36 -15.59
C ASN A 119 1.86 -4.50 -15.64
N TYR A 120 2.59 -3.91 -14.67
CA TYR A 120 4.03 -4.12 -14.50
C TYR A 120 4.36 -5.10 -13.36
N LEU A 121 3.34 -5.58 -12.64
CA LEU A 121 3.47 -6.45 -11.48
C LEU A 121 3.04 -7.89 -11.79
N ARG A 122 3.65 -8.83 -11.08
CA ARG A 122 3.27 -10.25 -11.06
C ARG A 122 2.17 -10.47 -10.02
N GLU A 123 1.53 -11.63 -10.13
CA GLU A 123 0.64 -12.10 -9.07
C GLU A 123 1.43 -12.24 -7.76
N TRP A 124 0.84 -11.76 -6.66
CA TRP A 124 1.36 -11.77 -5.29
C TRP A 124 2.48 -10.78 -4.98
N ASP A 125 2.80 -9.81 -5.85
CA ASP A 125 3.89 -8.88 -5.58
C ASP A 125 3.58 -7.94 -4.40
N PHE A 126 2.32 -7.51 -4.20
CA PHE A 126 1.95 -6.73 -3.01
C PHE A 126 2.01 -7.57 -1.73
N MET A 127 1.52 -8.81 -1.76
CA MET A 127 1.62 -9.76 -0.66
C MET A 127 3.08 -9.96 -0.24
N ARG A 128 3.98 -10.14 -1.21
CA ARG A 128 5.42 -10.27 -0.92
C ARG A 128 5.97 -9.02 -0.26
N ALA A 129 5.67 -7.83 -0.79
CA ALA A 129 6.11 -6.58 -0.19
C ALA A 129 5.61 -6.40 1.25
N PHE A 130 4.34 -6.73 1.51
CA PHE A 130 3.74 -6.60 2.85
C PHE A 130 4.26 -7.64 3.85
N ASN A 131 4.80 -8.76 3.35
CA ASN A 131 5.45 -9.78 4.17
C ASN A 131 6.99 -9.61 4.23
N GLY A 132 7.55 -8.54 3.66
CA GLY A 132 9.00 -8.33 3.63
C GLY A 132 9.78 -9.33 2.77
N ASP A 133 9.11 -10.04 1.86
CA ASP A 133 9.73 -10.97 0.92
C ASP A 133 10.35 -10.20 -0.25
N TRP A 134 11.56 -9.69 -0.03
CA TRP A 134 12.29 -8.84 -0.96
C TRP A 134 12.98 -9.62 -2.09
N GLN A 135 12.19 -10.31 -2.89
CA GLN A 135 12.66 -10.92 -4.14
C GLN A 135 13.18 -9.83 -5.10
N GLU A 136 14.13 -10.17 -5.96
CA GLU A 136 14.74 -9.17 -6.87
C GLU A 136 13.70 -8.49 -7.77
N TRP A 137 12.67 -9.22 -8.22
CA TRP A 137 11.59 -8.63 -9.02
C TRP A 137 10.60 -7.80 -8.19
N VAL A 138 10.51 -8.00 -6.87
CA VAL A 138 9.71 -7.12 -5.99
C VAL A 138 10.49 -5.82 -5.78
N LYS A 139 11.79 -5.90 -5.52
CA LYS A 139 12.66 -4.71 -5.40
C LYS A 139 12.65 -3.89 -6.70
N ARG A 140 12.74 -4.57 -7.84
CA ARG A 140 12.88 -3.99 -9.18
C ARG A 140 11.95 -4.70 -10.17
N PRO A 141 10.67 -4.34 -10.23
CA PRO A 141 9.72 -4.97 -11.15
C PRO A 141 10.10 -4.67 -12.60
N ALA A 142 9.91 -5.67 -13.47
CA ALA A 142 10.17 -5.53 -14.89
C ALA A 142 9.02 -4.78 -15.58
N SER A 143 9.31 -4.07 -16.68
CA SER A 143 8.27 -3.43 -17.48
C SER A 143 7.29 -4.42 -18.13
N ASP A 144 7.72 -5.67 -18.33
CA ASP A 144 6.87 -6.78 -18.74
C ASP A 144 7.19 -8.01 -17.84
N PRO A 145 6.27 -8.39 -16.92
CA PRO A 145 6.50 -9.48 -15.99
C PRO A 145 6.56 -10.86 -16.65
N PHE A 146 6.12 -11.02 -17.91
CA PHE A 146 6.10 -12.28 -18.66
C PHE A 146 7.22 -12.40 -19.70
N ARG A 147 7.84 -11.30 -20.12
CA ARG A 147 8.92 -11.31 -21.14
C ARG A 147 10.15 -12.13 -20.77
N ASN A 148 10.41 -12.34 -19.49
CA ASN A 148 11.61 -13.02 -19.00
C ASN A 148 11.48 -14.55 -18.87
N LYS A 149 10.40 -15.18 -19.35
CA LYS A 149 10.30 -16.66 -19.37
C LYS A 149 10.89 -17.33 -20.63
N ILE A 150 11.21 -16.58 -21.69
CA ILE A 150 11.65 -17.17 -22.97
C ILE A 150 13.18 -17.31 -23.08
N THR A 151 13.97 -16.55 -22.33
CA THR A 151 15.43 -16.51 -22.49
C THR A 151 16.22 -17.61 -21.76
N ARG A 152 15.56 -18.55 -21.06
CA ARG A 152 16.24 -19.62 -20.31
C ARG A 152 16.03 -21.04 -20.84
N ILE A 153 15.39 -21.19 -22.00
CA ILE A 153 15.19 -22.49 -22.69
C ILE A 153 16.10 -22.64 -23.92
N LEU A 154 16.88 -21.60 -24.28
CA LEU A 154 17.78 -21.61 -25.44
C LEU A 154 19.23 -21.24 -25.10
N SER A 155 19.70 -21.55 -23.89
CA SER A 155 21.13 -21.47 -23.51
C SER A 155 21.59 -22.78 -22.89
#